data_AF-A0AB33CV81-F1
#
_entry.id   AF-A0AB33CV81-F1
#
_cell.length_a   1.000
_cell.length_b   1.000
_cell.length_c   1.000
_cell.angle_alpha   90.00
_cell.angle_beta   90.00
_cell.angle_gamma   90.00
#
_symmetry.space_group_name_H-M   'P 1'
#
loop_
_entity.id
_entity.type
_entity.pdbx_description
1 polymer ?
#
loop_
_entity_poly.entity_id
_entity_poly.type
_entity_poly.pdbx_seq_one_letter_code
_entity_poly.pdbx_strand_id
1 'polypeptide(L)'
;MEAIDLGTIIDSEGVNVTLDETEHGIDIVGKLIENANLPLNAGQAAGNLLYGVSDTVGSARGLLHNDPNNPNPISSTLENLTGSLAATSDALLHDSNQLQPLLGAQTTALNNNAGLLTPVTNLVDGLTGGLAGGNVGNDGLLSPITGLAHSLTGGLADGTEQNAGLLAPVTHLVSSVTSGLGGDMTNNPGLLAPITGLLGNGLLSPPAATTETPPGNTGAATNVGLLSPVTGLINGLLGAPPR
;
A
#
# COMPACT_ATOMS: atom_id res chain seq x y z
N MET A 1 -13.87 51.02 -17.11
CA MET A 1 -12.69 51.20 -18.01
C MET A 1 -12.74 52.54 -18.72
N GLU A 2 -13.90 52.96 -19.26
CA GLU A 2 -14.07 54.26 -19.94
C GLU A 2 -13.64 55.49 -19.11
N ALA A 3 -13.85 55.47 -17.79
CA ALA A 3 -13.42 56.56 -16.90
C ALA A 3 -11.89 56.71 -16.75
N ILE A 4 -11.12 55.63 -16.90
CA ILE A 4 -9.65 55.69 -16.85
C ILE A 4 -9.11 56.33 -18.12
N ASP A 5 -9.71 56.00 -19.27
CA ASP A 5 -9.33 56.53 -20.59
C ASP A 5 -9.66 58.02 -20.73
N LEU A 6 -10.75 58.46 -20.09
CA LEU A 6 -11.15 59.87 -20.01
C LEU A 6 -10.37 60.68 -18.96
N GLY A 7 -9.57 60.02 -18.12
CA GLY A 7 -8.83 60.68 -17.04
C GLY A 7 -9.71 61.29 -15.94
N THR A 8 -11.00 60.92 -15.87
CA THR A 8 -11.97 61.44 -14.91
C THR A 8 -12.95 60.36 -14.48
N ILE A 9 -13.30 60.30 -13.20
CA ILE A 9 -14.42 59.52 -12.68
C ILE A 9 -15.57 60.44 -12.28
N ILE A 10 -16.78 59.89 -12.19
CA ILE A 10 -17.92 60.57 -11.58
C ILE A 10 -18.09 60.00 -10.18
N ASP A 11 -18.08 60.85 -9.16
CA ASP A 11 -18.31 60.44 -7.78
C ASP A 11 -19.79 60.14 -7.48
N SER A 12 -20.11 59.72 -6.26
CA SER A 12 -21.48 59.42 -5.83
C SER A 12 -22.42 60.63 -5.82
N GLU A 13 -21.86 61.84 -5.92
CA GLU A 13 -22.59 63.12 -5.96
C GLU A 13 -22.77 63.62 -7.41
N GLY A 14 -22.24 62.90 -8.40
CA GLY A 14 -22.31 63.25 -9.81
C GLY A 14 -21.23 64.23 -10.27
N VAL A 15 -20.18 64.45 -9.47
CA VAL A 15 -19.09 65.39 -9.76
C VAL A 15 -17.95 64.68 -10.49
N ASN A 16 -17.40 65.33 -11.52
CA ASN A 16 -16.21 64.87 -12.22
C ASN A 16 -14.97 65.07 -11.33
N VAL A 17 -14.31 63.97 -10.97
CA VAL A 17 -13.04 63.94 -10.26
C VAL A 17 -11.94 63.53 -11.23
N THR A 18 -10.90 64.36 -11.37
CA THR A 18 -9.77 64.11 -12.26
C THR A 18 -8.80 63.09 -11.67
N LEU A 19 -8.27 62.20 -12.53
CA LEU A 19 -7.30 61.16 -12.19
C LEU A 19 -5.84 61.54 -12.50
N ASP A 20 -5.60 62.73 -13.08
CA ASP A 20 -4.29 63.19 -13.56
C ASP A 20 -3.31 63.58 -12.42
N GLU A 21 -3.83 63.88 -11.23
CA GLU A 21 -2.96 64.11 -10.07
C GLU A 21 -2.38 62.78 -9.59
N THR A 22 -1.09 62.57 -9.83
CA THR A 22 -0.38 61.28 -9.65
C THR A 22 -0.48 60.69 -8.24
N GLU A 23 -0.81 61.53 -7.26
CA GLU A 23 -0.92 61.19 -5.84
C GLU A 23 -2.38 60.87 -5.43
N HIS A 24 -3.36 61.56 -6.02
CA HIS A 24 -4.78 61.36 -5.70
C HIS A 24 -5.46 60.35 -6.63
N GLY A 25 -5.05 60.27 -7.90
CA GLY A 25 -5.65 59.37 -8.88
C GLY A 25 -5.49 57.89 -8.51
N ILE A 26 -4.31 57.51 -8.00
CA ILE A 26 -4.02 56.14 -7.56
C ILE A 26 -4.86 55.78 -6.33
N ASP A 27 -5.02 56.70 -5.37
CA ASP A 27 -5.87 56.50 -4.18
C ASP A 27 -7.35 56.36 -4.55
N ILE A 28 -7.83 57.17 -5.49
CA ILE A 28 -9.19 57.10 -6.03
C ILE A 28 -9.45 55.76 -6.72
N VAL A 29 -8.53 55.31 -7.58
CA VAL A 29 -8.64 54.01 -8.24
C VAL A 29 -8.54 52.87 -7.21
N GLY A 30 -7.72 53.03 -6.17
CA GLY A 30 -7.60 52.09 -5.05
C GLY A 30 -8.94 51.89 -4.36
N LYS A 31 -9.62 53.00 -4.01
CA LYS A 31 -10.98 52.99 -3.44
C LYS A 31 -12.00 52.34 -4.35
N LEU A 32 -11.93 52.61 -5.65
CA LEU A 32 -12.86 52.02 -6.61
C LEU A 32 -12.69 50.51 -6.73
N ILE A 33 -11.44 50.02 -6.77
CA ILE A 33 -11.13 48.59 -6.88
C ILE A 33 -11.37 47.85 -5.56
N GLU A 34 -11.05 48.47 -4.42
CA GLU A 34 -11.33 47.93 -3.08
C GLU A 34 -12.82 47.66 -2.91
N ASN A 35 -13.66 48.62 -3.28
CA ASN A 35 -15.11 48.50 -3.24
C ASN A 35 -15.69 47.68 -4.39
N ALA A 36 -14.87 47.23 -5.35
CA ALA A 36 -15.33 46.33 -6.38
C ALA A 36 -15.58 44.95 -5.75
N ASN A 37 -16.73 44.37 -6.07
CA ASN A 37 -17.17 43.09 -5.52
C ASN A 37 -16.45 41.89 -6.19
N LEU A 38 -15.12 41.94 -6.20
CA LEU A 38 -14.23 40.97 -6.82
C LEU A 38 -14.10 39.72 -5.92
N PRO A 39 -14.00 38.53 -6.52
CA PRO A 39 -13.89 37.29 -5.77
C PRO A 39 -12.59 37.23 -4.98
N LEU A 40 -12.55 36.36 -3.96
CA LEU A 40 -11.33 36.03 -3.23
C LEU A 40 -10.62 37.26 -2.62
N ASN A 41 -11.38 38.26 -2.16
CA ASN A 41 -10.86 39.54 -1.64
C ASN A 41 -9.92 40.27 -2.60
N ALA A 42 -9.97 39.98 -3.90
CA ALA A 42 -9.05 40.56 -4.88
C ALA A 42 -9.21 42.09 -5.00
N GLY A 43 -10.42 42.61 -4.73
CA GLY A 43 -10.67 44.05 -4.64
C GLY A 43 -9.91 44.67 -3.49
N GLN A 44 -10.10 44.17 -2.27
CA GLN A 44 -9.37 44.61 -1.07
C GLN A 44 -7.85 44.51 -1.24
N ALA A 45 -7.36 43.38 -1.75
CA ALA A 45 -5.93 43.17 -1.97
C ALA A 45 -5.36 44.16 -3.00
N ALA A 46 -6.05 44.37 -4.11
CA ALA A 46 -5.63 45.33 -5.13
C ALA A 46 -5.72 46.79 -4.64
N GLY A 47 -6.72 47.13 -3.84
CA GLY A 47 -6.82 48.42 -3.15
C GLY A 47 -5.62 48.67 -2.23
N ASN A 48 -5.33 47.72 -1.34
CA ASN A 48 -4.19 47.77 -0.42
C ASN A 48 -2.84 47.94 -1.15
N LEU A 49 -2.67 47.27 -2.30
CA LEU A 49 -1.50 47.48 -3.17
C LEU A 49 -1.45 48.90 -3.72
N LEU A 50 -2.57 49.40 -4.23
CA LEU A 50 -2.62 50.71 -4.88
C LEU A 50 -2.40 51.85 -3.89
N TYR A 51 -2.98 51.79 -2.70
CA TYR A 51 -2.68 52.71 -1.60
C TYR A 51 -1.19 52.68 -1.25
N GLY A 52 -0.65 51.47 -1.07
CA GLY A 52 0.77 51.30 -0.80
C GLY A 52 1.68 51.88 -1.87
N VAL A 53 1.35 51.71 -3.14
CA VAL A 53 2.08 52.31 -4.26
C VAL A 53 1.99 53.84 -4.17
N SER A 54 0.82 54.40 -3.89
CA SER A 54 0.64 55.85 -3.72
C SER A 54 1.54 56.39 -2.59
N ASP A 55 1.48 55.76 -1.41
CA ASP A 55 2.23 56.16 -0.23
C ASP A 55 3.75 55.96 -0.41
N THR A 56 4.14 54.88 -1.10
CA THR A 56 5.54 54.59 -1.42
C THR A 56 6.08 55.60 -2.42
N VAL A 57 5.32 55.96 -3.46
CA VAL A 57 5.72 56.98 -4.44
C VAL A 57 5.77 58.36 -3.79
N GLY A 58 4.80 58.73 -2.97
CA GLY A 58 4.82 59.97 -2.18
C GLY A 58 6.06 60.04 -1.30
N SER A 59 6.38 58.97 -0.57
CA SER A 59 7.57 58.89 0.27
C SER A 59 8.88 58.92 -0.52
N ALA A 60 8.93 58.25 -1.67
CA ALA A 60 10.10 58.23 -2.55
C ALA A 60 10.32 59.59 -3.22
N ARG A 61 9.27 60.36 -3.51
CA ARG A 61 9.39 61.76 -3.98
C ARG A 61 10.09 62.65 -2.95
N GLY A 62 9.91 62.35 -1.66
CA GLY A 62 10.65 62.95 -0.55
C GLY A 62 12.18 62.76 -0.61
N LEU A 63 12.68 61.82 -1.41
CA LEU A 63 14.13 61.63 -1.65
C LEU A 63 14.73 62.73 -2.55
N LEU A 64 13.91 63.29 -3.43
CA LEU A 64 14.32 64.32 -4.40
C LEU A 64 13.87 65.72 -3.95
N HIS A 65 12.81 65.79 -3.17
CA HIS A 65 12.24 67.03 -2.66
C HIS A 65 12.25 66.97 -1.14
N ASN A 66 12.94 67.92 -0.50
CA ASN A 66 12.88 68.04 0.96
C ASN A 66 11.45 68.33 1.39
N ASP A 67 10.78 67.30 1.91
CA ASP A 67 9.45 67.39 2.47
C ASP A 67 9.56 67.52 4.00
N PRO A 68 9.14 68.66 4.59
CA PRO A 68 9.09 68.83 6.04
C PRO A 68 8.24 67.79 6.76
N ASN A 69 7.27 67.19 6.07
CA ASN A 69 6.36 66.18 6.63
C ASN A 69 6.92 64.76 6.53
N ASN A 70 7.98 64.55 5.74
CA ASN A 70 8.64 63.26 5.60
C ASN A 70 10.18 63.39 5.79
N PRO A 71 10.64 63.54 7.04
CA PRO A 71 12.04 63.78 7.34
C PRO A 71 12.95 62.56 7.07
N ASN A 72 12.38 61.35 6.93
CA ASN A 72 13.13 60.12 6.71
C ASN A 72 12.60 59.34 5.49
N PRO A 73 12.73 59.90 4.28
CA PRO A 73 12.04 59.41 3.09
C PRO A 73 12.38 57.96 2.72
N ILE A 74 13.61 57.50 2.96
CA ILE A 74 14.00 56.08 2.73
C ILE A 74 13.24 55.15 3.68
N SER A 75 13.14 55.53 4.96
CA SER A 75 12.46 54.71 5.97
C SER A 75 10.96 54.63 5.67
N SER A 76 10.33 55.77 5.38
CA SER A 76 8.91 55.84 5.04
C SER A 76 8.58 55.07 3.75
N THR A 77 9.46 55.13 2.74
CA THR A 77 9.30 54.34 1.51
C THR A 77 9.32 52.84 1.81
N LEU A 78 10.26 52.38 2.64
CA LEU A 78 10.35 50.97 3.01
C LEU A 78 9.16 50.54 3.88
N GLU A 79 8.74 51.37 4.82
CA GLU A 79 7.60 51.12 5.70
C GLU A 79 6.30 51.00 4.90
N ASN A 80 6.02 51.93 3.99
CA ASN A 80 4.83 51.88 3.14
C ASN A 80 4.83 50.67 2.21
N LEU A 81 5.98 50.34 1.61
CA LEU A 81 6.12 49.17 0.74
C LEU A 81 5.90 47.86 1.50
N THR A 82 6.55 47.71 2.65
CA THR A 82 6.44 46.49 3.47
C THR A 82 5.07 46.36 4.13
N GLY A 83 4.51 47.46 4.61
CA GLY A 83 3.16 47.52 5.18
C GLY A 83 2.09 47.19 4.15
N SER A 84 2.18 47.72 2.93
CA SER A 84 1.26 47.39 1.85
C SER A 84 1.36 45.93 1.40
N LEU A 85 2.59 45.39 1.30
CA LEU A 85 2.78 43.97 1.01
C LEU A 85 2.14 43.10 2.08
N ALA A 86 2.32 43.44 3.36
CA ALA A 86 1.71 42.74 4.48
C ALA A 86 0.18 42.83 4.42
N ALA A 87 -0.40 44.02 4.24
CA ALA A 87 -1.84 44.22 4.14
C ALA A 87 -2.46 43.54 2.91
N THR A 88 -1.74 43.47 1.80
CA THR A 88 -2.17 42.76 0.59
C THR A 88 -2.15 41.25 0.80
N SER A 89 -1.06 40.74 1.37
CA SER A 89 -0.92 39.33 1.72
C SER A 89 -2.02 38.92 2.71
N ASP A 90 -2.28 39.76 3.71
CA ASP A 90 -3.33 39.52 4.67
C ASP A 90 -4.71 39.53 3.99
N ALA A 91 -5.05 40.52 3.18
CA ALA A 91 -6.32 40.55 2.45
C ALA A 91 -6.56 39.30 1.57
N LEU A 92 -5.50 38.82 0.90
CA LEU A 92 -5.57 37.61 0.08
C LEU A 92 -5.71 36.33 0.92
N LEU A 93 -5.17 36.31 2.13
CA LEU A 93 -5.12 35.13 2.99
C LEU A 93 -6.14 35.13 4.13
N HIS A 94 -6.82 36.25 4.44
CA HIS A 94 -7.69 36.35 5.60
C HIS A 94 -8.94 35.45 5.48
N ASP A 95 -9.46 35.04 6.65
CA ASP A 95 -10.39 33.94 6.97
C ASP A 95 -11.68 33.75 6.14
N SER A 96 -11.95 34.59 5.16
CA SER A 96 -13.12 34.47 4.26
C SER A 96 -12.78 34.03 2.84
N ASN A 97 -11.49 33.90 2.51
CA ASN A 97 -11.08 33.54 1.17
C ASN A 97 -10.97 32.02 0.98
N GLN A 98 -11.46 31.50 -0.15
CA GLN A 98 -11.35 30.08 -0.54
C GLN A 98 -9.89 29.61 -0.75
N LEU A 99 -8.90 30.50 -0.61
CA LEU A 99 -7.48 30.19 -0.60
C LEU A 99 -6.98 29.68 0.76
N GLN A 100 -7.67 29.96 1.87
CA GLN A 100 -7.31 29.44 3.20
C GLN A 100 -7.31 27.90 3.26
N PRO A 101 -8.31 27.19 2.70
CA PRO A 101 -8.24 25.74 2.59
C PRO A 101 -7.06 25.25 1.76
N LEU A 102 -6.60 26.00 0.75
CA LEU A 102 -5.49 25.58 -0.09
C LEU A 102 -4.14 25.74 0.63
N LEU A 103 -3.92 26.86 1.32
CA LEU A 103 -2.69 27.08 2.09
C LEU A 103 -2.72 26.36 3.45
N GLY A 104 -3.89 26.23 4.07
CA GLY A 104 -4.16 25.43 5.27
C GLY A 104 -4.01 23.94 5.00
N ALA A 105 -4.55 23.44 3.87
CA ALA A 105 -4.31 22.07 3.42
C ALA A 105 -2.88 21.89 2.92
N GLN A 106 -2.20 22.88 2.35
CA GLN A 106 -0.81 22.76 1.92
C GLN A 106 0.16 22.86 3.10
N THR A 107 -0.03 23.77 4.05
CA THR A 107 0.76 23.82 5.29
C THR A 107 0.48 22.59 6.12
N THR A 108 -0.78 22.18 6.26
CA THR A 108 -1.11 20.94 6.98
C THR A 108 -0.61 19.73 6.22
N ALA A 109 -0.65 19.66 4.88
CA ALA A 109 -0.12 18.55 4.07
C ALA A 109 1.42 18.49 4.02
N LEU A 110 2.10 19.64 4.13
CA LEU A 110 3.56 19.73 4.20
C LEU A 110 4.07 19.40 5.61
N ASN A 111 3.30 19.78 6.65
CA ASN A 111 3.69 19.61 8.05
C ASN A 111 3.18 18.28 8.64
N ASN A 112 2.10 17.75 8.09
CA ASN A 112 1.52 16.44 8.39
C ASN A 112 1.14 15.84 7.04
N ASN A 113 1.67 14.68 6.66
CA ASN A 113 1.34 13.99 5.41
C ASN A 113 -0.16 13.55 5.29
N ALA A 114 -1.08 14.17 6.05
CA ALA A 114 -2.46 13.83 6.34
C ALA A 114 -3.49 14.83 5.76
N GLY A 115 -3.12 15.81 4.95
CA GLY A 115 -4.10 16.70 4.31
C GLY A 115 -4.70 16.07 3.05
N LEU A 116 -3.88 16.02 2.01
CA LEU A 116 -4.29 15.57 0.67
C LEU A 116 -4.28 14.04 0.52
N LEU A 117 -3.39 13.36 1.23
CA LEU A 117 -3.21 11.92 1.08
C LEU A 117 -4.08 11.09 2.02
N THR A 118 -4.74 11.66 3.02
CA THR A 118 -5.55 10.89 3.99
C THR A 118 -6.60 9.98 3.37
N PRO A 119 -7.34 10.37 2.30
CA PRO A 119 -8.22 9.43 1.61
C PRO A 119 -7.46 8.22 1.02
N VAL A 120 -6.25 8.45 0.51
CA VAL A 120 -5.37 7.41 -0.05
C VAL A 120 -4.75 6.58 1.08
N THR A 121 -4.31 7.19 2.18
CA THR A 121 -3.79 6.50 3.35
C THR A 121 -4.86 5.62 3.97
N ASN A 122 -6.10 6.12 4.14
CA ASN A 122 -7.23 5.33 4.63
C ASN A 122 -7.61 4.17 3.68
N LEU A 123 -7.47 4.37 2.36
CA LEU A 123 -7.67 3.31 1.38
C LEU A 123 -6.56 2.25 1.48
N VAL A 124 -5.31 2.68 1.63
CA VAL A 124 -4.16 1.80 1.79
C VAL A 124 -4.24 1.07 3.13
N ASP A 125 -4.64 1.73 4.21
CA ASP A 125 -4.85 1.12 5.53
C ASP A 125 -6.05 0.17 5.51
N GLY A 126 -7.11 0.47 4.77
CA GLY A 126 -8.22 -0.47 4.53
C GLY A 126 -7.82 -1.69 3.69
N LEU A 127 -6.88 -1.50 2.75
CA LEU A 127 -6.36 -2.57 1.88
C LEU A 127 -5.30 -3.43 2.60
N THR A 128 -4.43 -2.82 3.40
CA THR A 128 -3.28 -3.44 4.08
C THR A 128 -3.55 -3.78 5.54
N GLY A 129 -4.59 -3.24 6.16
CA GLY A 129 -5.01 -3.55 7.53
C GLY A 129 -5.44 -5.02 7.72
N GLY A 130 -5.67 -5.75 6.62
CA GLY A 130 -5.84 -7.21 6.65
C GLY A 130 -4.52 -8.01 6.53
N LEU A 131 -3.38 -7.35 6.30
CA LEU A 131 -2.08 -7.99 6.06
C LEU A 131 -1.19 -8.04 7.32
N ALA A 132 -1.27 -7.03 8.19
CA ALA A 132 -0.58 -7.01 9.48
C ALA A 132 -1.47 -7.64 10.55
N GLY A 133 -1.39 -8.96 10.69
CA GLY A 133 -2.21 -9.73 11.62
C GLY A 133 -2.22 -9.14 13.04
N GLY A 134 -3.42 -8.90 13.57
CA GLY A 134 -3.57 -8.48 14.97
C GLY A 134 -4.93 -7.88 15.28
N ASN A 135 -5.87 -8.74 15.68
CA ASN A 135 -7.00 -8.42 16.55
C ASN A 135 -8.24 -7.68 15.97
N VAL A 136 -9.24 -8.49 15.65
CA VAL A 136 -10.69 -8.33 15.92
C VAL A 136 -11.27 -6.92 15.71
N GLY A 137 -11.78 -6.65 14.51
CA GLY A 137 -12.72 -5.53 14.32
C GLY A 137 -13.08 -5.28 12.87
N ASN A 138 -12.08 -5.04 12.02
CA ASN A 138 -12.29 -4.71 10.62
C ASN A 138 -11.29 -5.51 9.76
N ASP A 139 -11.71 -6.72 9.41
CA ASP A 139 -11.05 -7.54 8.41
C ASP A 139 -10.92 -6.75 7.10
N GLY A 140 -9.69 -6.29 6.78
CA GLY A 140 -9.42 -5.53 5.56
C GLY A 140 -9.87 -6.30 4.31
N LEU A 141 -9.98 -5.63 3.16
CA LEU A 141 -10.56 -6.23 1.93
C LEU A 141 -9.95 -7.58 1.54
N LEU A 142 -8.69 -7.84 1.91
CA LEU A 142 -7.98 -9.07 1.62
C LEU A 142 -8.18 -10.20 2.65
N SER A 143 -8.87 -9.95 3.78
CA SER A 143 -9.11 -10.94 4.84
C SER A 143 -9.82 -12.22 4.36
N PRO A 144 -10.85 -12.15 3.48
CA PRO A 144 -11.43 -13.37 2.91
C PRO A 144 -10.40 -14.23 2.13
N ILE A 145 -9.46 -13.57 1.45
CA ILE A 145 -8.42 -14.23 0.64
C ILE A 145 -7.33 -14.80 1.54
N THR A 146 -6.90 -14.07 2.58
CA THR A 146 -5.95 -14.60 3.56
C THR A 146 -6.56 -15.76 4.35
N GLY A 147 -7.83 -15.68 4.75
CA GLY A 147 -8.55 -16.78 5.40
C GLY A 147 -8.64 -18.03 4.52
N LEU A 148 -8.94 -17.87 3.22
CA LEU A 148 -8.94 -18.97 2.26
C LEU A 148 -7.55 -19.58 2.07
N ALA A 149 -6.50 -18.76 1.98
CA ALA A 149 -5.13 -19.23 1.87
C ALA A 149 -4.71 -20.04 3.10
N HIS A 150 -5.02 -19.56 4.32
CA HIS A 150 -4.79 -20.30 5.55
C HIS A 150 -5.64 -21.58 5.63
N SER A 151 -6.87 -21.58 5.15
CA SER A 151 -7.68 -22.81 5.10
C SER A 151 -7.10 -23.84 4.13
N LEU A 152 -6.53 -23.40 3.01
CA LEU A 152 -5.91 -24.27 2.00
C LEU A 152 -4.57 -24.84 2.49
N THR A 153 -3.74 -24.03 3.15
CA THR A 153 -2.35 -24.39 3.51
C THR A 153 -2.12 -24.66 5.00
N GLY A 154 -3.07 -24.34 5.89
CA GLY A 154 -2.90 -24.27 7.34
C GLY A 154 -2.52 -25.55 8.08
N GLY A 155 -2.34 -26.66 7.37
CA GLY A 155 -1.79 -27.91 7.91
C GLY A 155 -0.40 -28.28 7.41
N LEU A 156 0.24 -27.43 6.59
CA LEU A 156 1.52 -27.75 5.98
C LEU A 156 2.73 -27.34 6.84
N ALA A 157 2.55 -26.35 7.73
CA ALA A 157 3.67 -25.78 8.50
C ALA A 157 3.97 -26.53 9.80
N ASP A 158 2.93 -26.97 10.53
CA ASP A 158 3.09 -27.68 11.80
C ASP A 158 2.19 -28.91 11.78
N GLY A 159 2.80 -30.11 11.65
CA GLY A 159 2.12 -31.41 11.52
C GLY A 159 1.35 -31.87 12.78
N THR A 160 0.63 -30.98 13.44
CA THR A 160 -0.30 -31.29 14.52
C THR A 160 -1.71 -31.42 13.94
N GLU A 161 -2.32 -32.57 14.15
CA GLU A 161 -3.56 -33.02 13.48
C GLU A 161 -4.80 -32.15 13.77
N GLN A 162 -4.68 -31.17 14.67
CA GLN A 162 -5.81 -30.40 15.18
C GLN A 162 -6.23 -29.25 14.26
N ASN A 163 -5.42 -28.89 13.25
CA ASN A 163 -5.71 -27.77 12.34
C ASN A 163 -5.27 -28.04 10.89
N ALA A 164 -5.38 -29.29 10.45
CA ALA A 164 -4.89 -29.71 9.16
C ALA A 164 -5.70 -29.05 8.01
N GLY A 165 -5.11 -28.10 7.29
CA GLY A 165 -5.72 -27.43 6.14
C GLY A 165 -6.18 -28.41 5.05
N LEU A 166 -6.98 -27.94 4.09
CA LEU A 166 -7.65 -28.80 3.09
C LEU A 166 -6.70 -29.74 2.33
N LEU A 167 -5.43 -29.36 2.14
CA LEU A 167 -4.44 -30.18 1.45
C LEU A 167 -3.77 -31.25 2.33
N ALA A 168 -3.99 -31.25 3.64
CA ALA A 168 -3.33 -32.19 4.55
C ALA A 168 -3.63 -33.67 4.23
N PRO A 169 -4.88 -34.09 3.94
CA PRO A 169 -5.16 -35.49 3.56
C PRO A 169 -4.36 -35.94 2.34
N VAL A 170 -4.18 -35.05 1.35
CA VAL A 170 -3.40 -35.32 0.14
C VAL A 170 -1.92 -35.41 0.47
N THR A 171 -1.38 -34.52 1.29
CA THR A 171 0.02 -34.56 1.75
C THR A 171 0.33 -35.84 2.52
N HIS A 172 -0.57 -36.29 3.41
CA HIS A 172 -0.41 -37.55 4.15
C HIS A 172 -0.45 -38.78 3.23
N LEU A 173 -1.36 -38.80 2.26
CA LEU A 173 -1.44 -39.89 1.28
C LEU A 173 -0.17 -39.96 0.43
N VAL A 174 0.30 -38.81 -0.09
CA VAL A 174 1.52 -38.75 -0.88
C VAL A 174 2.72 -39.19 -0.04
N SER A 175 2.86 -38.70 1.19
CA SER A 175 3.94 -39.11 2.12
C SER A 175 3.92 -40.61 2.40
N SER A 176 2.74 -41.20 2.59
CA SER A 176 2.59 -42.64 2.82
C SER A 176 2.98 -43.47 1.59
N VAL A 177 2.61 -43.02 0.39
CA VAL A 177 2.97 -43.68 -0.88
C VAL A 177 4.47 -43.55 -1.17
N THR A 178 5.06 -42.36 -1.01
CA THR A 178 6.48 -42.12 -1.29
C THR A 178 7.39 -42.79 -0.27
N SER A 179 7.02 -42.82 1.01
CA SER A 179 7.76 -43.56 2.06
C SER A 179 7.78 -45.06 1.75
N GLY A 180 6.72 -45.59 1.12
CA GLY A 180 6.67 -46.98 0.67
C GLY A 180 7.53 -47.29 -0.56
N LEU A 181 7.99 -46.28 -1.30
CA LEU A 181 8.78 -46.45 -2.53
C LEU A 181 10.30 -46.32 -2.29
N GLY A 182 10.73 -45.67 -1.19
CA GLY A 182 12.14 -45.34 -0.93
C GLY A 182 12.72 -45.81 0.42
N GLY A 183 11.93 -46.37 1.33
CA GLY A 183 12.33 -46.62 2.72
C GLY A 183 12.47 -48.09 3.12
N ASP A 184 13.53 -48.38 3.87
CA ASP A 184 13.77 -49.61 4.65
C ASP A 184 12.48 -50.07 5.39
N MET A 185 12.05 -51.31 5.14
CA MET A 185 10.79 -51.88 5.62
C MET A 185 10.70 -52.04 7.14
N THR A 186 11.77 -51.74 7.88
CA THR A 186 11.89 -52.11 9.30
C THR A 186 11.29 -51.11 10.28
N ASN A 187 11.14 -49.83 9.93
CA ASN A 187 10.80 -48.79 10.92
C ASN A 187 9.54 -47.95 10.62
N ASN A 188 9.05 -47.89 9.37
CA ASN A 188 7.75 -47.27 9.06
C ASN A 188 7.25 -47.69 7.66
N PRO A 189 6.59 -48.86 7.52
CA PRO A 189 6.15 -49.35 6.23
C PRO A 189 5.08 -48.43 5.63
N GLY A 190 5.44 -47.62 4.62
CA GLY A 190 4.47 -46.82 3.87
C GLY A 190 3.41 -47.70 3.18
N LEU A 191 2.35 -47.11 2.62
CA LEU A 191 1.19 -47.82 2.06
C LEU A 191 1.57 -48.95 1.07
N LEU A 192 2.69 -48.81 0.36
CA LEU A 192 3.17 -49.79 -0.63
C LEU A 192 4.01 -50.92 -0.03
N ALA A 193 4.34 -50.90 1.26
CA ALA A 193 5.16 -51.90 1.91
C ALA A 193 4.64 -53.35 1.80
N PRO A 194 3.31 -53.63 1.88
CA PRO A 194 2.81 -54.98 1.66
C PRO A 194 3.13 -55.51 0.25
N ILE A 195 3.10 -54.62 -0.75
CA ILE A 195 3.33 -54.96 -2.16
C ILE A 195 4.83 -55.15 -2.42
N THR A 196 5.68 -54.26 -1.89
CA THR A 196 7.14 -54.39 -2.02
C THR A 196 7.67 -55.62 -1.29
N GLY A 197 7.14 -55.93 -0.10
CA GLY A 197 7.48 -57.14 0.64
C GLY A 197 7.07 -58.43 -0.08
N LEU A 198 5.89 -58.46 -0.69
CA LEU A 198 5.46 -59.60 -1.50
C LEU A 198 6.37 -59.83 -2.72
N LEU A 199 6.79 -58.74 -3.38
CA LEU A 199 7.68 -58.81 -4.54
C LEU A 199 9.11 -59.21 -4.17
N GLY A 200 9.65 -58.66 -3.07
CA GLY A 200 11.03 -58.88 -2.62
C GLY A 200 11.27 -60.24 -1.97
N ASN A 201 10.30 -60.76 -1.21
CA ASN A 201 10.52 -61.92 -0.33
C ASN A 201 9.72 -63.16 -0.75
N GLY A 202 8.74 -63.03 -1.65
CA GLY A 202 7.79 -64.10 -1.96
C GLY A 202 7.75 -64.54 -3.41
N LEU A 203 7.85 -63.59 -4.35
CA LEU A 203 7.63 -63.87 -5.78
C LEU A 203 8.93 -63.98 -6.60
N LEU A 204 9.94 -63.16 -6.30
CA LEU A 204 11.17 -63.06 -7.11
C LEU A 204 12.41 -63.69 -6.44
N SER A 205 12.31 -64.13 -5.18
CA SER A 205 13.45 -64.79 -4.52
C SER A 205 13.69 -66.14 -5.20
N PRO A 206 14.86 -66.38 -5.85
CA PRO A 206 15.16 -67.69 -6.40
C PRO A 206 15.15 -68.73 -5.27
N PRO A 207 14.69 -69.97 -5.52
CA PRO A 207 14.77 -71.02 -4.53
C PRO A 207 16.23 -71.13 -4.09
N ALA A 208 16.50 -70.99 -2.79
CA ALA A 208 17.85 -71.20 -2.27
C ALA A 208 18.30 -72.61 -2.70
N ALA A 209 19.33 -72.67 -3.56
CA ALA A 209 19.89 -73.93 -4.02
C ALA A 209 20.59 -74.59 -2.84
N THR A 210 19.89 -75.47 -2.14
CA THR A 210 20.50 -76.35 -1.15
C THR A 210 21.18 -77.49 -1.90
N THR A 211 22.50 -77.54 -1.83
CA THR A 211 23.29 -78.72 -2.21
C THR A 211 22.86 -79.90 -1.36
N GLU A 212 22.01 -80.76 -1.93
CA GLU A 212 21.48 -81.97 -1.31
C GLU A 212 22.62 -82.93 -0.96
N THR A 213 22.70 -83.33 0.32
CA THR A 213 23.37 -84.57 0.72
C THR A 213 22.26 -85.51 1.23
N PRO A 214 21.93 -86.62 0.56
CA PRO A 214 20.96 -87.60 1.08
C PRO A 214 21.64 -88.47 2.15
N PRO A 215 20.96 -88.97 3.21
CA PRO A 215 19.61 -89.56 3.17
C PRO A 215 18.69 -89.26 4.39
N GLY A 216 17.40 -89.55 4.27
CA GLY A 216 16.48 -89.68 5.41
C GLY A 216 15.26 -88.79 5.31
N ASN A 217 14.20 -89.34 4.73
CA ASN A 217 12.91 -88.70 4.51
C ASN A 217 12.17 -88.44 5.86
N THR A 218 12.36 -87.26 6.44
CA THR A 218 11.37 -86.60 7.32
C THR A 218 11.46 -85.09 7.10
N GLY A 219 10.41 -84.55 6.50
CA GLY A 219 10.38 -83.23 5.91
C GLY A 219 10.56 -82.06 6.88
N ALA A 220 11.27 -81.06 6.39
CA ALA A 220 10.68 -79.78 6.00
C ALA A 220 11.87 -78.93 5.52
N ALA A 221 12.16 -78.96 4.22
CA ALA A 221 12.98 -77.91 3.64
C ALA A 221 12.23 -76.61 3.93
N THR A 222 12.78 -75.78 4.82
CA THR A 222 12.25 -74.46 5.14
C THR A 222 12.49 -73.53 3.95
N ASN A 223 11.78 -73.80 2.87
CA ASN A 223 11.68 -72.90 1.74
C ASN A 223 10.43 -72.06 2.01
N VAL A 224 10.67 -70.82 2.41
CA VAL A 224 9.69 -69.90 3.01
C VAL A 224 8.96 -69.06 1.95
N GLY A 225 8.92 -69.51 0.69
CA GLY A 225 8.27 -68.82 -0.41
C GLY A 225 6.83 -69.28 -0.65
N LEU A 226 5.98 -68.39 -1.18
CA LEU A 226 4.57 -68.68 -1.47
C LEU A 226 4.39 -69.81 -2.52
N LEU A 227 5.41 -70.03 -3.37
CA LEU A 227 5.41 -71.09 -4.39
C LEU A 227 5.98 -72.43 -3.89
N SER A 228 6.50 -72.48 -2.67
CA SER A 228 7.07 -73.71 -2.09
C SER A 228 6.12 -74.91 -2.09
N PRO A 229 4.80 -74.75 -1.83
CA PRO A 229 3.84 -75.85 -1.97
C PRO A 229 3.77 -76.43 -3.39
N VAL A 230 3.86 -75.57 -4.41
CA VAL A 230 3.76 -75.98 -5.82
C VAL A 230 5.07 -76.61 -6.31
N THR A 231 6.23 -76.08 -5.91
CA THR A 231 7.52 -76.70 -6.25
C THR A 231 7.69 -78.09 -5.63
N GLY A 232 7.17 -78.29 -4.41
CA GLY A 232 7.17 -79.60 -3.76
C GLY A 232 6.30 -80.62 -4.51
N LEU A 233 5.12 -80.19 -5.00
CA LEU A 233 4.25 -81.03 -5.81
C LEU A 233 4.86 -81.40 -7.16
N ILE A 234 5.48 -80.44 -7.84
CA ILE A 234 6.15 -80.67 -9.14
C ILE A 234 7.32 -81.63 -8.96
N ASN A 235 8.16 -81.44 -7.95
CA ASN A 235 9.27 -82.35 -7.66
C ASN A 235 8.78 -83.74 -7.25
N GLY A 236 7.68 -83.83 -6.52
CA GLY A 236 7.04 -85.11 -6.19
C GLY A 236 6.50 -85.83 -7.43
N LEU A 237 5.91 -85.10 -8.38
CA LEU A 237 5.39 -85.66 -9.62
C LEU A 237 6.50 -86.07 -10.60
N LEU A 238 7.58 -85.29 -10.68
CA LEU A 238 8.69 -85.53 -11.61
C LEU A 238 9.75 -86.49 -11.06
N GLY A 239 9.87 -86.59 -9.73
CA GLY A 239 10.75 -87.52 -9.03
C GLY A 239 10.13 -88.89 -8.74
N ALA A 240 8.84 -89.08 -9.02
CA ALA A 240 8.23 -90.40 -8.97
C ALA A 240 8.82 -91.25 -10.11
N PRO A 241 9.47 -92.39 -9.81
CA PRO A 241 9.93 -93.27 -10.87
C PRO A 241 8.74 -93.74 -11.71
N PRO A 242 8.90 -93.89 -13.03
CA PRO A 242 7.82 -94.36 -13.90
C PRO A 242 7.31 -95.70 -13.36
N ARG A 243 6.00 -95.79 -13.18
CA ARG A 243 5.33 -97.04 -12.80
C ARG A 243 5.37 -98.05 -13.94
#